data_AF-A0A9X3RL18-F1
#
_entry.id   AF-A0A9X3RL18-F1
#
_cell.length_a   1.000
_cell.length_b   1.000
_cell.length_c   1.000
_cell.angle_alpha   90.00
_cell.angle_beta   90.00
_cell.angle_gamma   90.00
#
_symmetry.space_group_name_H-M   'P 1'
#
loop_
_entity.id
_entity.type
_entity.pdbx_description
1 polymer ?
#
loop_
_entity_poly.entity_id
_entity_poly.type
_entity_poly.pdbx_seq_one_letter_code
_entity_poly.pdbx_strand_id
1 'polypeptide(L)'
;MSTASRKVRAIAAGSAVIGLGAALTLAAWSDSEFAKGSFSTAKFGIQGAAGDSAFADHAAENEALTLAFSPEQPMQPGQTVVQAYQLKNIEGGVDSTVTLAAETKVGNLPLTAEVLKTADANCAADTTGDKVNVGGTFDLTGQDVQNFCIKVTLGANYEGQDESNDIVWRFDAAPKN
;
A
#
# COMPACT_ATOMS: atom_id res chain seq x y z
N MET A 1 -65.64 56.97 50.59
CA MET A 1 -64.50 56.61 49.71
C MET A 1 -64.94 56.77 48.25
N SER A 2 -64.42 57.79 47.55
CA SER A 2 -64.82 58.14 46.19
C SER A 2 -64.39 57.09 45.16
N THR A 3 -65.35 56.57 44.40
CA THR A 3 -65.24 55.49 43.41
C THR A 3 -64.28 55.85 42.25
N ALA A 4 -64.00 57.14 42.02
CA ALA A 4 -63.09 57.62 40.99
C ALA A 4 -61.62 57.20 41.24
N SER A 5 -61.18 57.18 42.50
CA SER A 5 -59.81 56.80 42.88
C SER A 5 -59.50 55.32 42.63
N ARG A 6 -60.52 54.45 42.67
CA ARG A 6 -60.39 53.01 42.38
C ARG A 6 -60.17 52.75 40.88
N LYS A 7 -60.82 53.52 40.01
CA LYS A 7 -60.70 53.38 38.55
C LYS A 7 -59.32 53.82 38.05
N VAL A 8 -58.80 54.93 38.56
CA VAL A 8 -57.45 55.42 38.19
C VAL A 8 -56.36 54.46 38.67
N ARG A 9 -56.48 53.91 39.90
CA ARG A 9 -55.56 52.88 40.39
C ARG A 9 -55.65 51.57 39.61
N ALA A 10 -56.85 51.17 39.18
CA ALA A 10 -57.03 49.97 38.37
C ALA A 10 -56.41 50.13 36.97
N ILE A 11 -56.56 51.29 36.34
CA ILE A 11 -55.95 51.59 35.05
C ILE A 11 -54.42 51.68 35.18
N ALA A 12 -53.92 52.35 36.21
CA ALA A 12 -52.47 52.45 36.47
C ALA A 12 -51.84 51.09 36.80
N ALA A 13 -52.54 50.22 37.55
CA ALA A 13 -52.08 48.86 37.80
C ALA A 13 -52.14 47.98 36.53
N GLY A 14 -53.19 48.12 35.72
CA GLY A 14 -53.33 47.40 34.45
C GLY A 14 -52.25 47.78 33.44
N SER A 15 -51.95 49.07 33.27
CA SER A 15 -50.90 49.54 32.35
C SER A 15 -49.49 49.28 32.89
N ALA A 16 -49.28 49.26 34.22
CA ALA A 16 -48.01 48.84 34.80
C ALA A 16 -47.73 47.35 34.56
N VAL A 17 -48.74 46.49 34.66
CA VAL A 17 -48.61 45.05 34.37
C VAL A 17 -48.43 44.81 32.86
N ILE A 18 -49.13 45.56 31.99
CA ILE A 18 -48.94 45.48 30.53
C ILE A 18 -47.57 46.06 30.11
N GLY A 19 -47.11 47.14 30.74
CA GLY A 19 -45.82 47.78 30.44
C GLY A 19 -44.60 46.97 30.90
N LEU A 20 -44.74 46.14 31.94
CA LEU A 20 -43.73 45.17 32.38
C LEU A 20 -43.87 43.82 31.65
N GLY A 21 -45.08 43.46 31.19
CA GLY A 21 -45.35 42.24 30.42
C GLY A 21 -45.02 42.34 28.93
N ALA A 22 -44.85 43.56 28.40
CA ALA A 22 -44.28 43.83 27.08
C ALA A 22 -42.73 43.76 27.08
N ALA A 23 -42.11 43.23 28.15
CA ALA A 23 -40.72 42.82 28.16
C ALA A 23 -40.50 41.74 27.10
N LEU A 24 -40.17 42.19 25.90
CA LEU A 24 -39.41 41.53 24.86
C LEU A 24 -39.14 40.04 25.14
N THR A 25 -40.10 39.17 24.82
CA THR A 25 -39.80 37.75 24.63
C THR A 25 -39.02 37.61 23.34
N LEU A 26 -37.77 38.08 23.33
CA LEU A 26 -36.80 37.58 22.37
C LEU A 26 -36.62 36.11 22.71
N ALA A 27 -37.36 35.25 22.02
CA ALA A 27 -36.96 33.88 21.86
C ALA A 27 -35.63 33.92 21.09
N ALA A 28 -34.54 34.17 21.81
CA ALA A 28 -33.18 33.97 21.34
C ALA A 28 -32.91 32.46 21.37
N TRP A 29 -33.77 31.68 20.69
CA TRP A 29 -33.59 30.26 20.53
C TRP A 29 -32.84 30.09 19.21
N SER A 30 -31.58 30.50 19.27
CA SER A 30 -30.58 30.11 18.29
C SER A 30 -30.14 28.71 18.70
N ASP A 31 -30.70 27.68 18.06
CA ASP A 31 -30.10 26.35 18.08
C ASP A 31 -29.25 26.21 16.82
N SER A 32 -27.95 25.98 17.01
CA SER A 32 -27.00 25.81 15.91
C SER A 32 -26.42 24.42 16.00
N GLU A 33 -26.85 23.56 15.09
CA GLU A 33 -26.36 22.18 14.99
C GLU A 33 -25.38 22.08 13.82
N PHE A 34 -24.16 21.63 14.12
CA PHE A 34 -23.09 21.50 13.13
C PHE A 34 -22.65 20.05 13.05
N ALA A 35 -22.89 19.42 11.91
CA ALA A 35 -22.30 18.14 11.56
C ALA A 35 -21.08 18.37 10.67
N LYS A 36 -19.93 17.81 11.05
CA LYS A 36 -18.73 17.79 10.21
C LYS A 36 -18.42 16.36 9.82
N GLY A 37 -18.59 16.05 8.55
CA GLY A 37 -18.01 14.86 7.93
C GLY A 37 -16.54 15.12 7.61
N SER A 38 -15.67 14.17 7.90
CA SER A 38 -14.29 14.18 7.43
C SER A 38 -14.02 12.84 6.74
N PHE A 39 -13.47 12.90 5.54
CA PHE A 39 -13.20 11.73 4.71
C PHE A 39 -11.74 11.74 4.29
N SER A 40 -11.12 10.56 4.24
CA SER A 40 -9.76 10.35 3.76
C SER A 40 -9.72 9.14 2.85
N THR A 41 -8.80 9.15 1.89
CA THR A 41 -8.54 8.01 1.01
C THR A 41 -7.47 7.10 1.61
N ALA A 42 -7.47 5.84 1.19
CA ALA A 42 -6.42 4.89 1.53
C ALA A 42 -5.08 5.22 0.85
N LYS A 43 -3.98 4.67 1.38
CA LYS A 43 -2.66 4.62 0.72
C LYS A 43 -2.48 3.26 0.05
N PHE A 44 -1.66 3.22 -1.00
CA PHE A 44 -1.37 2.00 -1.75
C PHE A 44 0.07 2.05 -2.30
N GLY A 45 0.76 0.92 -2.28
CA GLY A 45 2.12 0.77 -2.77
C GLY A 45 2.77 -0.49 -2.23
N ILE A 46 3.81 -0.96 -2.91
CA ILE A 46 4.63 -2.12 -2.51
C ILE A 46 6.10 -1.74 -2.47
N GLN A 47 6.90 -2.52 -1.74
CA GLN A 47 8.34 -2.34 -1.65
C GLN A 47 9.04 -3.68 -1.81
N GLY A 48 10.22 -3.64 -2.42
CA GLY A 48 11.09 -4.80 -2.64
C GLY A 48 12.37 -4.74 -1.80
N ALA A 49 12.94 -5.89 -1.47
CA ALA A 49 14.26 -6.02 -0.86
C ALA A 49 15.01 -7.25 -1.40
N ALA A 50 16.34 -7.23 -1.35
CA ALA A 50 17.20 -8.28 -1.90
C ALA A 50 17.54 -9.38 -0.87
N GLY A 51 16.57 -9.74 -0.02
CA GLY A 51 16.75 -10.70 1.07
C GLY A 51 17.39 -10.15 2.35
N ASP A 52 17.77 -8.87 2.35
CA ASP A 52 18.41 -8.16 3.45
C ASP A 52 17.44 -7.34 4.31
N SER A 53 16.14 -7.40 3.99
CA SER A 53 15.08 -6.57 4.60
C SER A 53 15.24 -5.06 4.41
N ALA A 54 16.09 -4.59 3.49
CA ALA A 54 16.24 -3.18 3.14
C ALA A 54 15.17 -2.77 2.11
N PHE A 55 13.92 -2.68 2.56
CA PHE A 55 12.77 -2.40 1.68
C PHE A 55 12.76 -0.98 1.13
N ALA A 56 12.64 -0.87 -0.20
CA ALA A 56 12.50 0.39 -0.92
C ALA A 56 11.49 0.27 -2.07
N ASP A 57 11.07 1.42 -2.59
CA ASP A 57 10.22 1.51 -3.79
C ASP A 57 11.10 1.51 -5.05
N HIS A 58 10.63 0.85 -6.10
CA HIS A 58 11.29 0.64 -7.38
C HIS A 58 10.27 0.76 -8.52
N ALA A 59 9.65 1.95 -8.63
CA ALA A 59 8.46 2.17 -9.45
C ALA A 59 8.70 2.20 -10.98
N ALA A 60 9.96 2.24 -11.42
CA ALA A 60 10.34 2.30 -12.83
C ALA A 60 11.42 1.28 -13.16
N GLU A 61 11.45 0.81 -14.42
CA GLU A 61 12.41 -0.19 -14.90
C GLU A 61 13.87 0.26 -14.76
N ASN A 62 14.17 1.53 -15.00
CA ASN A 62 15.51 2.10 -14.81
C ASN A 62 15.88 2.35 -13.33
N GLU A 63 14.95 2.14 -12.40
CA GLU A 63 15.13 2.22 -10.95
C GLU A 63 14.95 0.85 -10.27
N ALA A 64 14.90 -0.22 -11.07
CA ALA A 64 14.73 -1.58 -10.59
C ALA A 64 15.80 -1.95 -9.56
N LEU A 65 15.39 -2.68 -8.52
CA LEU A 65 16.32 -3.19 -7.52
C LEU A 65 17.36 -4.09 -8.18
N THR A 66 18.64 -3.76 -7.99
CA THR A 66 19.73 -4.61 -8.46
C THR A 66 19.81 -5.86 -7.59
N LEU A 67 19.57 -7.02 -8.20
CA LEU A 67 19.73 -8.33 -7.57
C LEU A 67 21.14 -8.88 -7.86
N ALA A 68 21.95 -8.96 -6.82
CA ALA A 68 23.34 -9.42 -6.93
C ALA A 68 23.41 -10.95 -6.92
N PHE A 69 23.09 -11.58 -8.06
CA PHE A 69 23.41 -13.00 -8.28
C PHE A 69 24.93 -13.15 -8.21
N SER A 70 25.44 -13.62 -7.09
CA SER A 70 26.89 -13.67 -6.82
C SER A 70 27.40 -15.11 -6.92
N PRO A 71 27.67 -15.65 -8.12
CA PRO A 71 28.50 -16.84 -8.20
C PRO A 71 29.94 -16.46 -7.86
N GLU A 72 30.68 -17.36 -7.22
CA GLU A 72 32.10 -17.14 -6.92
C GLU A 72 32.96 -16.97 -8.19
N GLN A 73 32.43 -17.34 -9.36
CA GLN A 73 33.05 -17.28 -10.69
C GLN A 73 31.97 -17.00 -11.76
N PRO A 74 32.32 -16.53 -12.98
CA PRO A 74 31.36 -16.44 -14.08
C PRO A 74 30.59 -17.75 -14.30
N MET A 75 29.29 -17.65 -14.63
CA MET A 75 28.45 -18.83 -14.80
C MET A 75 28.97 -19.75 -15.90
N GLN A 76 29.13 -21.03 -15.59
CA GLN A 76 29.41 -22.07 -16.57
C GLN A 76 28.13 -22.70 -17.10
N PRO A 77 28.14 -23.31 -18.30
CA PRO A 77 26.98 -24.01 -18.84
C PRO A 77 26.40 -25.02 -17.84
N GLY A 78 25.09 -24.96 -17.63
CA GLY A 78 24.37 -25.82 -16.68
C GLY A 78 24.40 -25.33 -15.23
N GLN A 79 25.14 -24.26 -14.91
CA GLN A 79 25.14 -23.69 -13.56
C GLN A 79 23.85 -22.92 -13.28
N THR A 80 23.42 -23.01 -12.02
CA THR A 80 22.31 -22.24 -11.46
C THR A 80 22.84 -21.29 -10.40
N VAL A 81 22.50 -20.02 -10.53
CA VAL A 81 22.69 -18.99 -9.51
C VAL A 81 21.36 -18.64 -8.88
N VAL A 82 21.39 -18.16 -7.65
CA VAL A 82 20.18 -17.87 -6.89
C VAL A 82 20.30 -16.54 -6.18
N GLN A 83 19.16 -15.89 -5.96
CA GLN A 83 19.08 -14.67 -5.16
C GLN A 83 17.74 -14.61 -4.42
N ALA A 84 17.80 -14.25 -3.14
CA ALA A 84 16.62 -13.98 -2.35
C ALA A 84 16.00 -12.64 -2.75
N TYR A 85 14.67 -12.61 -2.80
CA TYR A 85 13.89 -11.41 -3.07
C TYR A 85 12.69 -11.38 -2.13
N GLN A 86 12.30 -10.18 -1.70
CA GLN A 86 11.23 -10.00 -0.72
C GLN A 86 10.29 -8.89 -1.17
N LEU A 87 9.00 -9.05 -0.94
CA LEU A 87 7.97 -8.04 -1.20
C LEU A 87 7.07 -7.84 0.01
N LYS A 88 6.62 -6.61 0.23
CA LYS A 88 5.58 -6.25 1.20
C LYS A 88 4.84 -4.99 0.77
N ASN A 89 3.68 -4.69 1.38
CA ASN A 89 3.04 -3.38 1.17
C ASN A 89 3.80 -2.29 1.95
N ILE A 90 3.62 -1.04 1.51
CA ILE A 90 4.08 0.14 2.26
C ILE A 90 3.36 0.27 3.61
N GLU A 91 3.96 1.05 4.52
CA GLU A 91 3.34 1.34 5.81
C GLU A 91 2.04 2.13 5.68
N GLY A 92 0.98 1.61 6.33
CA GLY A 92 -0.37 2.18 6.26
C GLY A 92 -1.04 2.02 4.89
N GLY A 93 -0.47 1.19 4.01
CA GLY A 93 -1.09 0.77 2.75
C GLY A 93 -2.22 -0.24 2.96
N VAL A 94 -3.14 -0.31 2.01
CA VAL A 94 -4.13 -1.39 1.94
C VAL A 94 -3.50 -2.69 1.44
N ASP A 95 -4.16 -3.80 1.75
CA ASP A 95 -3.81 -5.11 1.19
C ASP A 95 -3.85 -5.08 -0.34
N SER A 96 -3.03 -5.92 -0.96
CA SER A 96 -2.89 -5.96 -2.40
C SER A 96 -2.79 -7.38 -2.94
N THR A 97 -3.17 -7.53 -4.21
CA THR A 97 -2.86 -8.70 -5.02
C THR A 97 -1.77 -8.30 -6.01
N VAL A 98 -0.67 -9.02 -5.99
CA VAL A 98 0.49 -8.81 -6.86
C VAL A 98 0.49 -9.86 -7.96
N THR A 99 0.85 -9.44 -9.17
CA THR A 99 1.06 -10.29 -10.34
C THR A 99 2.53 -10.24 -10.73
N LEU A 100 3.18 -11.38 -10.96
CA LEU A 100 4.43 -11.39 -11.72
C LEU A 100 4.09 -11.12 -13.18
N ALA A 101 4.14 -9.86 -13.59
CA ALA A 101 3.58 -9.40 -14.84
C ALA A 101 4.48 -9.65 -16.05
N ALA A 102 5.79 -9.58 -15.85
CA ALA A 102 6.77 -9.80 -16.92
C ALA A 102 8.10 -10.32 -16.38
N GLU A 103 8.80 -11.05 -17.24
CA GLU A 103 10.22 -11.36 -17.13
C GLU A 103 10.86 -10.98 -18.46
N THR A 104 11.54 -9.84 -18.48
CA THR A 104 12.17 -9.28 -19.69
C THR A 104 13.64 -9.58 -19.66
N LYS A 105 14.11 -10.34 -20.63
CA LYS A 105 15.52 -10.69 -20.77
C LYS A 105 16.17 -9.92 -21.90
N VAL A 106 17.31 -9.30 -21.61
CA VAL A 106 18.10 -8.52 -22.56
C VAL A 106 19.43 -9.25 -22.77
N GLY A 107 19.78 -9.54 -24.03
CA GLY A 107 20.96 -10.30 -24.42
C GLY A 107 20.65 -11.73 -24.87
N ASN A 108 21.67 -12.48 -25.29
CA ASN A 108 21.52 -13.76 -26.00
C ASN A 108 21.84 -15.02 -25.19
N LEU A 109 22.32 -14.89 -23.94
CA LEU A 109 22.59 -16.05 -23.09
C LEU A 109 21.32 -16.91 -22.97
N PRO A 110 21.37 -18.25 -23.07
CA PRO A 110 20.22 -19.13 -22.91
C PRO A 110 19.89 -19.36 -21.43
N LEU A 111 19.55 -18.28 -20.72
CA LEU A 111 19.07 -18.29 -19.34
C LEU A 111 17.61 -18.76 -19.25
N THR A 112 17.33 -19.60 -18.25
CA THR A 112 15.98 -19.90 -17.75
C THR A 112 15.90 -19.42 -16.30
N ALA A 113 14.95 -18.55 -15.99
CA ALA A 113 14.69 -18.13 -14.63
C ALA A 113 13.46 -18.83 -14.03
N GLU A 114 13.47 -18.98 -12.72
CA GLU A 114 12.41 -19.59 -11.93
C GLU A 114 12.23 -18.76 -10.66
N VAL A 115 11.01 -18.29 -10.40
CA VAL A 115 10.64 -17.57 -9.18
C VAL A 115 9.88 -18.52 -8.27
N LEU A 116 10.45 -18.83 -7.11
CA LEU A 116 9.84 -19.68 -6.09
C LEU A 116 9.38 -18.83 -4.93
N LYS A 117 8.12 -18.96 -4.52
CA LYS A 117 7.64 -18.44 -3.24
C LYS A 117 8.11 -19.37 -2.11
N THR A 118 8.75 -18.79 -1.09
CA THR A 118 9.36 -19.54 0.02
C THR A 118 8.81 -19.07 1.37
N ALA A 119 8.98 -19.91 2.39
CA ALA A 119 8.53 -19.59 3.75
C ALA A 119 9.41 -18.53 4.44
N ASP A 120 10.69 -18.47 4.07
CA ASP A 120 11.68 -17.55 4.61
C ASP A 120 12.59 -16.99 3.50
N ALA A 121 13.52 -16.11 3.88
CA ALA A 121 14.44 -15.47 2.96
C ALA A 121 15.65 -16.34 2.56
N ASN A 122 15.74 -17.59 3.02
CA ASN A 122 16.82 -18.48 2.62
C ASN A 122 16.63 -18.88 1.15
N CYS A 123 17.64 -18.62 0.33
CA CYS A 123 17.62 -18.95 -1.07
C CYS A 123 18.95 -19.62 -1.45
N ALA A 124 18.86 -20.90 -1.76
CA ALA A 124 19.94 -21.78 -2.16
C ALA A 124 19.54 -22.54 -3.44
N ALA A 125 20.52 -23.13 -4.13
CA ALA A 125 20.29 -23.85 -5.39
C ALA A 125 19.26 -25.00 -5.23
N ASP A 126 19.20 -25.65 -4.07
CA ASP A 126 18.29 -26.73 -3.72
C ASP A 126 16.97 -26.26 -3.09
N THR A 127 16.78 -24.95 -2.88
CA THR A 127 15.56 -24.41 -2.27
C THR A 127 14.31 -24.81 -3.04
N THR A 128 13.31 -25.32 -2.34
CA THR A 128 12.01 -25.67 -2.94
C THR A 128 10.96 -24.67 -2.49
N GLY A 129 9.95 -24.45 -3.34
CA GLY A 129 8.84 -23.55 -3.04
C GLY A 129 7.75 -23.64 -4.11
N ASP A 130 6.71 -22.83 -3.93
CA ASP A 130 5.64 -22.74 -4.91
C ASP A 130 6.09 -21.88 -6.09
N LYS A 131 6.04 -22.42 -7.30
CA LYS A 131 6.45 -21.69 -8.51
C LYS A 131 5.46 -20.56 -8.80
N VAL A 132 5.98 -19.35 -8.98
CA VAL A 132 5.22 -18.20 -9.47
C VAL A 132 5.62 -17.95 -10.92
N ASN A 133 4.73 -18.31 -11.85
CA ASN A 133 4.95 -18.06 -13.27
C ASN A 133 4.54 -16.63 -13.65
N VAL A 134 4.99 -16.15 -14.80
CA VAL A 134 4.45 -14.91 -15.40
C VAL A 134 2.93 -15.03 -15.56
N GLY A 135 2.19 -14.01 -15.13
CA GLY A 135 0.73 -14.00 -15.00
C GLY A 135 0.19 -14.63 -13.70
N GLY A 136 1.05 -15.27 -12.91
CA GLY A 136 0.72 -15.80 -11.59
C GLY A 136 0.52 -14.68 -10.57
N THR A 137 -0.36 -14.92 -9.59
CA THR A 137 -0.73 -13.95 -8.57
C THR A 137 -0.50 -14.46 -7.16
N PHE A 138 -0.27 -13.54 -6.23
CA PHE A 138 -0.21 -13.78 -4.79
C PHE A 138 -0.62 -12.53 -4.03
N ASP A 139 -0.95 -12.70 -2.76
CA ASP A 139 -1.45 -11.60 -1.93
C ASP A 139 -0.40 -11.07 -0.96
N LEU A 140 -0.45 -9.76 -0.72
CA LEU A 140 0.25 -9.08 0.35
C LEU A 140 -0.78 -8.55 1.35
N THR A 141 -0.64 -8.92 2.62
CA THR A 141 -1.53 -8.51 3.71
C THR A 141 -0.75 -7.65 4.71
N GLY A 142 -1.23 -6.44 4.99
CA GLY A 142 -0.50 -5.50 5.83
C GLY A 142 0.95 -5.34 5.40
N GLN A 143 1.89 -5.47 6.34
CA GLN A 143 3.33 -5.45 6.07
C GLN A 143 3.98 -6.84 6.17
N ASP A 144 3.20 -7.91 6.06
CA ASP A 144 3.74 -9.25 6.07
C ASP A 144 4.63 -9.46 4.83
N VAL A 145 5.86 -9.87 5.08
CA VAL A 145 6.86 -10.08 4.04
C VAL A 145 6.57 -11.39 3.32
N GLN A 146 6.42 -11.32 2.00
CA GLN A 146 6.49 -12.50 1.13
C GLN A 146 7.91 -12.69 0.65
N ASN A 147 8.44 -13.89 0.85
CA ASN A 147 9.79 -14.25 0.44
C ASN A 147 9.77 -15.05 -0.86
N PHE A 148 10.77 -14.79 -1.70
CA PHE A 148 10.97 -15.45 -2.96
C PHE A 148 12.43 -15.86 -3.11
N CYS A 149 12.64 -16.98 -3.76
CA CYS A 149 13.95 -17.43 -4.22
C CYS A 149 13.93 -17.43 -5.74
N ILE A 150 14.71 -16.53 -6.35
CA ILE A 150 14.85 -16.44 -7.80
C ILE A 150 16.06 -17.28 -8.18
N LYS A 151 15.85 -18.25 -9.07
CA LYS A 151 16.90 -19.11 -9.62
C LYS A 151 17.08 -18.78 -11.08
N VAL A 152 18.32 -18.66 -11.53
CA VAL A 152 18.66 -18.43 -12.94
C VAL A 152 19.66 -19.51 -13.36
N THR A 153 19.32 -20.26 -14.40
CA THR A 153 20.14 -21.36 -14.91
C THR A 153 20.62 -21.04 -16.32
N LEU A 154 21.92 -21.19 -16.57
CA LEU A 154 22.49 -21.11 -17.91
C LEU A 154 22.34 -22.46 -18.63
N GLY A 155 21.91 -22.43 -19.90
CA GLY A 155 21.74 -23.63 -20.71
C GLY A 155 23.00 -24.51 -20.76
N ALA A 156 22.84 -25.81 -20.54
CA ALA A 156 23.94 -26.77 -20.41
C ALA A 156 24.81 -26.97 -21.68
N ASN A 157 24.24 -26.68 -22.85
CA ASN A 157 24.92 -26.82 -24.15
C ASN A 157 25.38 -25.47 -24.72
N TYR A 158 25.44 -24.43 -23.90
CA TYR A 158 25.88 -23.11 -24.34
C TYR A 158 27.40 -23.07 -24.49
N GLU A 159 27.89 -22.59 -25.63
CA GLU A 159 29.32 -22.55 -25.97
C GLU A 159 29.89 -21.13 -26.04
N GLY A 160 29.06 -20.09 -25.92
CA GLY A 160 29.50 -18.71 -25.96
C GLY A 160 30.26 -18.32 -24.69
N GLN A 161 31.05 -17.25 -24.79
CA GLN A 161 32.00 -16.83 -23.77
C GLN A 161 31.95 -15.31 -23.58
N ASP A 162 32.14 -14.84 -22.34
CA ASP A 162 32.23 -13.42 -22.00
C ASP A 162 31.00 -12.57 -22.44
N GLU A 163 29.82 -13.19 -22.43
CA GLU A 163 28.55 -12.51 -22.68
C GLU A 163 27.86 -12.15 -21.36
N SER A 164 27.13 -11.03 -21.38
CA SER A 164 26.31 -10.57 -20.25
C SER A 164 24.85 -10.46 -20.68
N ASN A 165 23.95 -10.75 -19.74
CA ASN A 165 22.51 -10.57 -19.90
C ASN A 165 21.94 -9.90 -18.66
N ASP A 166 20.89 -9.13 -18.87
CA ASP A 166 20.03 -8.64 -17.79
C ASP A 166 18.69 -9.37 -17.85
N ILE A 167 18.11 -9.62 -16.68
CA ILE A 167 16.72 -10.06 -16.54
C ILE A 167 16.03 -9.07 -15.61
N VAL A 168 14.91 -8.51 -16.07
CA VAL A 168 14.05 -7.62 -15.30
C VAL A 168 12.73 -8.33 -15.01
N TRP A 169 12.44 -8.53 -13.73
CA TRP A 169 11.14 -9.04 -13.26
C TRP A 169 10.23 -7.87 -12.88
N ARG A 170 9.03 -7.83 -13.44
CA ARG A 170 8.02 -6.80 -13.13
C ARG A 170 6.92 -7.38 -12.26
N PHE A 171 6.67 -6.75 -11.13
CA PHE A 171 5.58 -7.08 -10.22
C PHE A 171 4.55 -5.96 -10.22
N ASP A 172 3.35 -6.25 -10.70
CA ASP A 172 2.25 -5.28 -10.77
C ASP A 172 1.29 -5.56 -9.60
N ALA A 173 1.01 -4.56 -8.76
CA ALA A 173 0.08 -4.68 -7.64
C ALA A 173 -1.25 -3.98 -7.94
N ALA A 174 -2.35 -4.56 -7.45
CA ALA A 174 -3.65 -3.92 -7.39
C ALA A 174 -4.19 -3.96 -5.95
N PRO A 175 -4.83 -2.88 -5.45
CA PRO A 175 -5.43 -2.90 -4.12
C PRO A 175 -6.58 -3.91 -4.06
N LYS A 176 -6.68 -4.61 -2.92
CA LYS A 176 -7.87 -5.43 -2.63
C LYS A 176 -9.01 -4.53 -2.15
N ASN A 177 -10.20 -4.80 -2.67
CA ASN A 177 -11.44 -4.13 -2.26
C ASN A 177 -12.04 -4.77 -1.01
#